data_AF-A0A1H9VBC7-F1
#
_entry.id   AF-A0A1H9VBC7-F1
#
_cell.length_a   1.000
_cell.length_b   1.000
_cell.length_c   1.000
_cell.angle_alpha   90.00
_cell.angle_beta   90.00
_cell.angle_gamma   90.00
#
_symmetry.space_group_name_H-M   'P 1'
#
loop_
_entity.id
_entity.type
_entity.pdbx_description
1 polymer ?
#
loop_
_entity_poly.entity_id
_entity_poly.type
_entity_poly.pdbx_seq_one_letter_code
_entity_poly.pdbx_strand_id
1 'polypeptide(L)'
;MTGTQTVPTPAAAAPKTGPVADQKSGPATPADSVATTPAPDTRAVVEEFLSRVGAGDPERVAALFAEQVDWMIAENPTVPWVRPRPTRADVAAHFRELAAGVEPMAPRGRPLEALVVEGDEAVVTGNLAGRVRATGKEFFAPFALRLTVEQGLVVRYHLYEDGVAVAAACAPDDEDRAPGSASVRPSAAS
;
A
#
# COMPACT_ATOMS: atom_id res chain seq x y z
N MET A 1 -44.87 17.33 -38.29
CA MET A 1 -43.72 17.29 -39.23
C MET A 1 -42.91 16.07 -38.87
N THR A 2 -43.20 14.97 -39.54
CA THR A 2 -42.71 13.62 -39.25
C THR A 2 -41.64 13.30 -40.28
N GLY A 3 -40.38 13.17 -39.84
CA GLY A 3 -39.25 12.84 -40.71
C GLY A 3 -38.83 11.39 -40.50
N THR A 4 -39.29 10.50 -41.39
CA THR A 4 -38.83 9.13 -41.52
C THR A 4 -37.48 9.12 -42.26
N GLN A 5 -36.49 8.39 -41.77
CA GLN A 5 -35.39 7.97 -42.64
C GLN A 5 -34.89 6.56 -42.28
N THR A 6 -35.28 5.62 -43.14
CA THR A 6 -34.71 4.27 -43.29
C THR A 6 -33.58 4.38 -44.30
N VAL A 7 -32.41 3.77 -44.03
CA VAL A 7 -31.34 3.57 -45.02
C VAL A 7 -30.94 2.09 -45.02
N PRO A 8 -30.80 1.44 -46.20
CA PRO A 8 -30.68 -0.01 -46.34
C PRO A 8 -29.22 -0.54 -46.38
N THR A 9 -29.11 -1.84 -46.07
CA THR A 9 -27.98 -2.74 -46.34
C THR A 9 -27.77 -2.98 -47.84
N PRO A 10 -26.52 -3.23 -48.27
CA PRO A 10 -26.28 -4.19 -49.36
C PRO A 10 -25.26 -5.27 -49.00
N ALA A 11 -25.47 -6.43 -49.62
CA ALA A 11 -24.78 -7.70 -49.43
C ALA A 11 -23.59 -7.92 -50.39
N ALA A 12 -22.66 -8.76 -49.93
CA ALA A 12 -21.87 -9.80 -50.60
C ALA A 12 -21.16 -9.55 -51.95
N ALA A 13 -19.84 -9.81 -51.96
CA ALA A 13 -19.13 -10.45 -53.08
C ALA A 13 -17.76 -11.04 -52.63
N ALA A 14 -17.64 -12.37 -52.68
CA ALA A 14 -16.40 -13.09 -53.07
C ALA A 14 -16.50 -13.36 -54.60
N PRO A 15 -15.47 -13.78 -55.40
CA PRO A 15 -14.42 -14.76 -55.04
C PRO A 15 -13.04 -14.56 -55.75
N LYS A 16 -12.07 -15.43 -55.43
CA LYS A 16 -11.36 -16.36 -56.35
C LYS A 16 -9.92 -16.68 -55.89
N THR A 17 -9.62 -17.97 -55.89
CA THR A 17 -8.35 -18.64 -55.60
C THR A 17 -7.51 -18.91 -56.85
N GLY A 18 -6.18 -18.82 -56.70
CA GLY A 18 -5.15 -19.56 -57.46
C GLY A 18 -4.01 -18.70 -58.06
N PRO A 19 -2.78 -19.21 -58.29
CA PRO A 19 -2.13 -20.39 -57.73
C PRO A 19 -0.73 -20.12 -57.11
N VAL A 20 -0.21 -21.19 -56.50
CA VAL A 20 1.10 -21.51 -55.93
C VAL A 20 2.31 -20.85 -56.61
N ALA A 21 3.20 -20.28 -55.79
CA ALA A 21 4.62 -20.09 -56.10
C ALA A 21 5.48 -20.67 -54.95
N ASP A 22 6.34 -21.60 -55.31
CA ASP A 22 7.42 -22.17 -54.49
C ASP A 22 8.31 -21.07 -53.90
N GLN A 23 8.47 -21.08 -52.57
CA GLN A 23 9.65 -20.52 -51.91
C GLN A 23 10.18 -21.54 -50.90
N LYS A 24 11.15 -22.33 -51.34
CA LYS A 24 12.15 -22.94 -50.47
C LYS A 24 13.03 -21.82 -49.92
N SER A 25 13.02 -21.62 -48.61
CA SER A 25 14.11 -21.00 -47.85
C SER A 25 14.20 -21.72 -46.50
N GLY A 26 15.43 -22.06 -46.12
CA GLY A 26 15.77 -23.15 -45.18
C GLY A 26 15.28 -22.99 -43.74
N PRO A 27 15.59 -23.98 -42.87
CA PRO A 27 15.21 -23.89 -41.47
C PRO A 27 16.05 -22.79 -40.80
N ALA A 28 15.43 -21.63 -40.59
CA ALA A 28 15.87 -20.73 -39.54
C ALA A 28 15.60 -21.45 -38.22
N THR A 29 16.67 -21.87 -37.54
CA THR A 29 16.63 -22.26 -36.14
C THR A 29 15.90 -21.16 -35.35
N PRO A 30 14.81 -21.43 -34.63
CA PRO A 30 14.36 -20.50 -33.61
C PRO A 30 15.41 -20.56 -32.52
N ALA A 31 16.29 -19.56 -32.48
CA ALA A 31 17.07 -19.28 -31.28
C ALA A 31 16.05 -19.04 -30.15
N ASP A 32 16.24 -19.78 -29.05
CA ASP A 32 15.46 -19.70 -27.83
C ASP A 32 15.16 -18.24 -27.48
N SER A 33 13.91 -17.84 -27.71
CA SER A 33 13.34 -16.67 -27.09
C SER A 33 13.16 -17.05 -25.63
N VAL A 34 14.20 -16.78 -24.82
CA VAL A 34 14.07 -16.81 -23.36
C VAL A 34 12.99 -15.79 -23.05
N ALA A 35 11.77 -16.29 -22.84
CA ALA A 35 10.65 -15.49 -22.41
C ALA A 35 11.03 -14.85 -21.08
N THR A 36 11.56 -13.64 -21.17
CA THR A 36 11.67 -12.76 -20.01
C THR A 36 10.24 -12.44 -19.66
N THR A 37 9.71 -13.10 -18.64
CA THR A 37 8.42 -12.72 -18.06
C THR A 37 8.52 -11.23 -17.73
N PRO A 38 7.69 -10.37 -18.32
CA PRO A 38 7.73 -8.95 -17.97
C PRO A 38 7.52 -8.83 -16.47
N ALA A 39 8.31 -7.98 -15.83
CA ALA A 39 8.13 -7.68 -14.42
C ALA A 39 6.65 -7.26 -14.20
N PRO A 40 6.04 -7.64 -13.07
CA PRO A 40 4.66 -7.28 -12.79
C PRO A 40 4.49 -5.76 -12.80
N ASP A 41 3.39 -5.31 -13.38
CA ASP A 41 3.00 -3.89 -13.42
C ASP A 41 2.86 -3.33 -11.99
N THR A 42 3.27 -2.07 -11.78
CA THR A 42 3.25 -1.36 -10.50
C THR A 42 1.90 -1.47 -9.81
N ARG A 43 0.81 -1.32 -10.56
CA ARG A 43 -0.55 -1.48 -10.03
C ARG A 43 -0.77 -2.85 -9.40
N ALA A 44 -0.35 -3.92 -10.07
CA ALA A 44 -0.52 -5.28 -9.59
C ALA A 44 0.29 -5.52 -8.30
N VAL A 45 1.52 -5.00 -8.22
CA VAL A 45 2.35 -5.10 -7.01
C VAL A 45 1.71 -4.36 -5.83
N VAL A 46 1.16 -3.17 -6.05
CA VAL A 46 0.49 -2.38 -5.01
C VAL A 46 -0.80 -3.03 -4.54
N GLU A 47 -1.61 -3.57 -5.46
CA GLU A 47 -2.84 -4.30 -5.11
C GLU A 47 -2.53 -5.57 -4.31
N GLU A 48 -1.47 -6.30 -4.68
CA GLU A 48 -0.98 -7.45 -3.91
C GLU A 48 -0.44 -7.02 -2.54
N PHE A 49 0.27 -5.90 -2.44
CA PHE A 49 0.71 -5.34 -1.16
C PHE A 49 -0.47 -5.06 -0.23
N LEU A 50 -1.50 -4.38 -0.72
CA LEU A 50 -2.71 -4.06 0.04
C LEU A 50 -3.45 -5.34 0.47
N SER A 51 -3.53 -6.34 -0.42
CA SER A 51 -4.10 -7.65 -0.13
C SER A 51 -3.37 -8.35 1.03
N ARG A 52 -2.02 -8.40 0.98
CA ARG A 52 -1.20 -9.03 2.03
C ARG A 52 -1.28 -8.30 3.37
N VAL A 53 -1.33 -6.97 3.35
CA VAL A 53 -1.56 -6.16 4.56
C VAL A 53 -2.92 -6.49 5.17
N GLY A 54 -3.98 -6.57 4.36
CA GLY A 54 -5.32 -6.95 4.81
C GLY A 54 -5.41 -8.38 5.34
N ALA A 55 -4.58 -9.29 4.83
CA ALA A 55 -4.48 -10.67 5.32
C ALA A 55 -3.71 -10.80 6.65
N GLY A 56 -2.92 -9.78 7.04
CA GLY A 56 -2.22 -9.75 8.31
C GLY A 56 -1.01 -10.71 8.40
N ASP A 57 -0.30 -10.94 7.29
CA ASP A 57 0.91 -11.78 7.24
C ASP A 57 2.17 -10.91 7.00
N PRO A 58 2.90 -10.53 8.07
CA PRO A 58 4.04 -9.61 7.98
C PRO A 58 5.16 -10.09 7.05
N GLU A 59 5.45 -11.40 7.07
CA GLU A 59 6.49 -12.01 6.27
C GLU A 59 6.13 -11.98 4.78
N ARG A 60 4.87 -12.28 4.45
CA ARG A 60 4.37 -12.14 3.07
C ARG A 60 4.37 -10.70 2.61
N VAL A 61 3.98 -9.74 3.45
CA VAL A 61 4.06 -8.32 3.10
C VAL A 61 5.50 -7.94 2.78
N ALA A 62 6.44 -8.26 3.67
CA ALA A 62 7.85 -7.94 3.50
C ALA A 62 8.46 -8.60 2.25
N ALA A 63 7.99 -9.78 1.83
CA ALA A 63 8.47 -10.43 0.61
C ALA A 63 8.24 -9.61 -0.69
N LEU A 64 7.38 -8.58 -0.67
CA LEU A 64 7.20 -7.65 -1.79
C LEU A 64 8.23 -6.51 -1.82
N PHE A 65 9.04 -6.35 -0.78
CA PHE A 65 9.98 -5.24 -0.68
C PHE A 65 11.36 -5.65 -1.22
N ALA A 66 12.10 -4.67 -1.74
CA ALA A 66 13.52 -4.83 -2.03
C ALA A 66 14.34 -5.04 -0.74
N GLU A 67 15.60 -5.47 -0.88
CA GLU A 67 16.46 -5.71 0.28
C GLU A 67 16.69 -4.43 1.08
N GLN A 68 16.86 -3.31 0.36
CA GLN A 68 16.96 -1.96 0.89
C GLN A 68 15.72 -1.18 0.48
N VAL A 69 15.20 -0.37 1.40
CA VAL A 69 13.95 0.36 1.23
C VAL A 69 14.15 1.81 1.66
N ASP A 70 13.77 2.74 0.79
CA ASP A 70 13.58 4.15 1.12
C ASP A 70 12.31 4.28 1.97
N TRP A 71 12.49 4.21 3.30
CA TRP A 71 11.40 4.21 4.26
C TRP A 71 11.23 5.56 4.95
N MET A 72 10.00 6.05 5.01
CA MET A 72 9.65 7.25 5.76
C MET A 72 8.26 7.11 6.37
N ILE A 73 8.20 7.35 7.67
CA ILE A 73 7.02 7.73 8.44
C ILE A 73 7.49 8.88 9.32
N ALA A 74 6.71 9.96 9.44
CA ALA A 74 7.08 11.08 10.29
C ALA A 74 7.39 10.60 11.72
N GLU A 75 8.52 11.04 12.29
CA GLU A 75 8.94 10.59 13.62
C GLU A 75 7.88 10.91 14.67
N ASN A 76 7.57 9.91 15.50
CA ASN A 76 6.57 10.05 16.54
C ASN A 76 6.96 9.22 17.79
N PRO A 77 7.64 9.84 18.78
CA PRO A 77 8.12 9.13 19.97
C PRO A 77 7.01 8.48 20.82
N THR A 78 5.77 8.93 20.68
CA THR A 78 4.61 8.40 21.42
C THR A 78 4.09 7.11 20.78
N VAL A 79 4.44 6.82 19.53
CA VAL A 79 3.91 5.70 18.75
C VAL A 79 4.98 4.59 18.63
N PRO A 80 4.85 3.46 19.37
CA PRO A 80 5.95 2.51 19.55
C PRO A 80 6.45 1.83 18.26
N TRP A 81 5.58 1.67 17.26
CA TRP A 81 5.92 1.02 15.98
C TRP A 81 6.56 1.98 14.95
N VAL A 82 6.56 3.29 15.20
CA VAL A 82 7.17 4.28 14.31
C VAL A 82 8.67 4.35 14.59
N ARG A 83 9.46 3.66 13.75
CA ARG A 83 10.93 3.79 13.68
C ARG A 83 11.37 3.76 12.21
N PRO A 84 12.64 4.09 11.89
CA PRO A 84 13.23 3.79 10.58
C PRO A 84 13.13 2.29 10.21
N ARG A 85 12.93 1.97 8.93
CA ARG A 85 12.93 0.58 8.39
C ARG A 85 13.66 0.50 7.05
N PRO A 86 15.00 0.60 7.03
CA PRO A 86 15.76 0.64 5.79
C PRO A 86 15.86 -0.72 5.07
N THR A 87 15.44 -1.84 5.68
CA THR A 87 15.61 -3.19 5.11
C THR A 87 14.32 -3.98 5.03
N ARG A 88 14.29 -5.03 4.19
CA ARG A 88 13.17 -5.98 4.14
C ARG A 88 12.86 -6.60 5.52
N ALA A 89 13.90 -6.98 6.26
CA ALA A 89 13.76 -7.57 7.59
C ALA A 89 13.12 -6.58 8.58
N ASP A 90 13.49 -5.31 8.47
CA ASP A 90 12.88 -4.24 9.21
C ASP A 90 11.40 -4.08 8.84
N VAL A 91 11.05 -4.09 7.56
CA VAL A 91 9.64 -4.01 7.12
C VAL A 91 8.80 -5.13 7.75
N ALA A 92 9.28 -6.37 7.78
CA ALA A 92 8.60 -7.46 8.47
C ALA A 92 8.41 -7.15 9.98
N ALA A 93 9.44 -6.58 10.62
CA ALA A 93 9.35 -6.17 12.02
C ALA A 93 8.32 -5.03 12.24
N HIS A 94 8.20 -4.09 11.31
CA HIS A 94 7.15 -3.05 11.37
C HIS A 94 5.75 -3.64 11.42
N PHE A 95 5.41 -4.54 10.48
CA PHE A 95 4.08 -5.13 10.43
C PHE A 95 3.80 -6.04 11.64
N ARG A 96 4.81 -6.73 12.18
CA ARG A 96 4.70 -7.48 13.45
C ARG A 96 4.43 -6.56 14.64
N GLU A 97 5.19 -5.47 14.77
CA GLU A 97 5.02 -4.49 15.85
C GLU A 97 3.65 -3.78 15.76
N LEU A 98 3.22 -3.43 14.54
CA LEU A 98 1.91 -2.84 14.28
C LEU A 98 0.78 -3.80 14.70
N ALA A 99 0.83 -5.08 14.28
CA ALA A 99 -0.18 -6.08 14.65
C ALA A 99 -0.21 -6.36 16.16
N ALA A 100 0.95 -6.29 16.83
CA ALA A 100 1.07 -6.44 18.27
C ALA A 100 0.59 -5.21 19.05
N GLY A 101 0.65 -4.01 18.46
CA GLY A 101 0.27 -2.75 19.10
C GLY A 101 -1.15 -2.29 18.79
N VAL A 102 -1.69 -2.66 17.63
CA VAL A 102 -2.98 -2.18 17.12
C VAL A 102 -3.88 -3.37 16.78
N GLU A 103 -5.12 -3.30 17.22
CA GLU A 103 -6.20 -4.13 16.72
C GLU A 103 -6.83 -3.43 15.51
N PRO A 104 -6.75 -4.00 14.30
CA PRO A 104 -7.38 -3.43 13.13
C PRO A 104 -8.89 -3.34 13.35
N MET A 105 -9.44 -2.15 13.18
CA MET A 105 -10.88 -1.99 13.18
C MET A 105 -11.36 -2.04 11.74
N ALA A 106 -12.26 -2.98 11.44
CA ALA A 106 -12.99 -2.92 10.18
C ALA A 106 -13.61 -1.52 10.08
N PRO A 107 -13.26 -0.72 9.06
CA PRO A 107 -13.70 0.65 9.01
C PRO A 107 -15.23 0.71 9.01
N ARG A 108 -15.78 1.74 9.65
CA ARG A 108 -17.12 2.25 9.32
C ARG A 108 -17.06 2.93 7.94
N GLY A 109 -16.76 2.19 6.86
CA GLY A 109 -16.56 2.74 5.50
C GLY A 109 -15.59 1.95 4.61
N ARG A 110 -15.27 2.48 3.40
CA ARG A 110 -14.20 1.95 2.52
C ARG A 110 -12.84 2.45 3.05
N PRO A 111 -11.89 1.58 3.47
CA PRO A 111 -10.59 2.02 3.99
C PRO A 111 -9.73 2.68 2.91
N LEU A 112 -9.94 2.30 1.65
CA LEU A 112 -9.22 2.78 0.48
C LEU A 112 -10.13 3.68 -0.35
N GLU A 113 -9.70 4.93 -0.54
CA GLU A 113 -10.42 5.94 -1.31
C GLU A 113 -9.92 5.99 -2.76
N ALA A 114 -8.60 6.02 -2.97
CA ALA A 114 -8.01 6.07 -4.31
C ALA A 114 -6.67 5.31 -4.40
N LEU A 115 -6.40 4.80 -5.60
CA LEU A 115 -5.09 4.30 -6.03
C LEU A 115 -4.75 4.96 -7.38
N VAL A 116 -3.77 5.86 -7.35
CA VAL A 116 -3.20 6.52 -8.53
C VAL A 116 -1.87 5.86 -8.85
N VAL A 117 -1.64 5.51 -10.12
CA VAL A 117 -0.42 4.84 -10.59
C VAL A 117 0.08 5.57 -11.83
N GLU A 118 1.37 5.88 -11.84
CA GLU A 118 2.07 6.50 -12.97
C GLU A 118 3.48 5.89 -13.09
N GLY A 119 3.68 5.03 -14.09
CA GLY A 119 4.92 4.29 -14.26
C GLY A 119 5.26 3.45 -13.03
N ASP A 120 6.41 3.72 -12.43
CA ASP A 120 6.95 3.02 -11.25
C ASP A 120 6.43 3.62 -9.93
N GLU A 121 5.66 4.72 -9.97
CA GLU A 121 5.13 5.41 -8.80
C GLU A 121 3.66 5.09 -8.56
N ALA A 122 3.28 4.97 -7.28
CA ALA A 122 1.91 4.83 -6.85
C ALA A 122 1.61 5.63 -5.59
N VAL A 123 0.40 6.16 -5.51
CA VAL A 123 -0.15 6.79 -4.30
C VAL A 123 -1.47 6.14 -3.94
N VAL A 124 -1.55 5.64 -2.72
CA VAL A 124 -2.77 5.12 -2.09
C VAL A 124 -3.28 6.14 -1.09
N THR A 125 -4.57 6.48 -1.13
CA THR A 125 -5.19 7.35 -0.13
C THR A 125 -6.37 6.65 0.54
N GLY A 126 -6.66 7.06 1.77
CA GLY A 126 -7.82 6.57 2.50
C GLY A 126 -7.79 6.94 3.97
N ASN A 127 -8.40 6.09 4.79
CA ASN A 127 -8.43 6.27 6.25
C ASN A 127 -7.95 5.02 6.97
N LEU A 128 -7.11 5.22 7.97
CA LEU A 128 -6.69 4.22 8.95
C LEU A 128 -7.68 4.23 10.11
N ALA A 129 -8.04 3.04 10.58
CA ALA A 129 -8.85 2.86 11.77
C ALA A 129 -8.28 1.71 12.61
N GLY A 130 -8.08 1.96 13.89
CA GLY A 130 -7.51 0.95 14.78
C GLY A 130 -7.75 1.28 16.23
N ARG A 131 -7.68 0.24 17.06
CA ARG A 131 -7.65 0.37 18.51
C ARG A 131 -6.25 0.06 19.01
N VAL A 132 -5.64 1.00 19.72
CA VAL A 132 -4.35 0.78 20.37
C VAL A 132 -4.55 -0.17 21.54
N ARG A 133 -3.88 -1.32 21.50
CA ARG A 133 -4.08 -2.40 22.48
C ARG A 133 -3.65 -2.01 23.89
N ALA A 134 -2.59 -1.21 24.00
CA ALA A 134 -2.04 -0.78 25.30
C ALA A 134 -2.98 0.16 26.07
N THR A 135 -3.72 1.02 25.37
CA THR A 135 -4.57 2.05 25.98
C THR A 135 -6.07 1.77 25.82
N GLY A 136 -6.44 0.87 24.90
CA GLY A 136 -7.82 0.64 24.50
C GLY A 136 -8.44 1.76 23.65
N LYS A 137 -7.70 2.83 23.36
CA LYS A 137 -8.20 3.99 22.61
C LYS A 137 -8.27 3.71 21.12
N GLU A 138 -9.27 4.27 20.47
CA GLU A 138 -9.46 4.18 19.02
C GLU A 138 -8.89 5.42 18.33
N PHE A 139 -8.39 5.25 17.11
CA PHE A 139 -8.06 6.36 16.22
C PHE A 139 -8.73 6.17 14.86
N PHE A 140 -9.02 7.30 14.22
CA PHE A 140 -9.43 7.38 12.83
C PHE A 140 -8.64 8.53 12.18
N ALA A 141 -7.86 8.22 11.15
CA ALA A 141 -6.89 9.16 10.59
C ALA A 141 -6.83 9.06 9.07
N PRO A 142 -6.86 10.18 8.31
CA PRO A 142 -6.57 10.14 6.88
C PRO A 142 -5.11 9.76 6.66
N PHE A 143 -4.84 9.07 5.53
CA PHE A 143 -3.48 8.77 5.11
C PHE A 143 -3.28 8.93 3.60
N ALA A 144 -2.04 9.18 3.22
CA ALA A 144 -1.50 8.99 1.88
C ALA A 144 -0.23 8.12 1.97
N LEU A 145 -0.19 7.03 1.24
CA LEU A 145 0.96 6.14 1.14
C LEU A 145 1.54 6.24 -0.27
N ARG A 146 2.77 6.74 -0.37
CA ARG A 146 3.53 6.75 -1.62
C ARG A 146 4.45 5.55 -1.68
N LEU A 147 4.37 4.83 -2.80
CA LEU A 147 5.16 3.66 -3.11
C LEU A 147 5.91 3.87 -4.43
N THR A 148 7.13 3.34 -4.51
CA THR A 148 7.86 3.18 -5.78
C THR A 148 8.15 1.71 -5.96
N VAL A 149 7.86 1.17 -7.14
CA VAL A 149 8.06 -0.23 -7.50
C VAL A 149 9.09 -0.32 -8.62
N GLU A 150 10.17 -1.06 -8.38
CA GLU A 150 11.19 -1.33 -9.38
C GLU A 150 11.36 -2.85 -9.48
N GLN A 151 11.39 -3.38 -10.71
CA GLN A 151 11.61 -4.82 -10.96
C GLN A 151 10.62 -5.72 -10.19
N GLY A 152 9.38 -5.24 -9.98
CA GLY A 152 8.34 -5.95 -9.25
C GLY A 152 8.48 -5.93 -7.72
N LEU A 153 9.39 -5.12 -7.17
CA LEU A 153 9.62 -4.97 -5.74
C LEU A 153 9.41 -3.53 -5.29
N VAL A 154 8.85 -3.35 -4.09
CA VAL A 154 8.71 -2.04 -3.45
C VAL A 154 10.08 -1.57 -2.97
N VAL A 155 10.57 -0.47 -3.53
CA VAL A 155 11.85 0.17 -3.15
C VAL A 155 11.65 1.42 -2.30
N ARG A 156 10.45 2.01 -2.30
CA ARG A 156 10.09 3.17 -1.46
C ARG A 156 8.77 2.93 -0.73
N TYR A 157 8.74 3.31 0.54
CA TYR A 157 7.55 3.32 1.39
C TYR A 157 7.51 4.60 2.21
N HIS A 158 6.67 5.54 1.80
CA HIS A 158 6.51 6.85 2.45
C HIS A 158 5.06 7.01 2.89
N LEU A 159 4.80 6.88 4.20
CA LEU A 159 3.47 7.04 4.78
C LEU A 159 3.31 8.44 5.39
N TYR A 160 2.30 9.14 4.91
CA TYR A 160 1.83 10.42 5.44
C TYR A 160 0.48 10.17 6.12
N GLU A 161 0.44 10.26 7.43
CA GLU A 161 -0.77 10.03 8.24
C GLU A 161 -0.97 11.15 9.25
N ASP A 162 -2.17 11.23 9.84
CA ASP A 162 -2.40 12.06 11.01
C ASP A 162 -1.71 11.47 12.25
N GLY A 163 -0.42 11.76 12.38
CA GLY A 163 0.39 11.31 13.51
C GLY A 163 -0.07 11.88 14.86
N VAL A 164 -0.81 13.00 14.88
CA VAL A 164 -1.36 13.58 16.11
C VAL A 164 -2.49 12.70 16.64
N ALA A 165 -3.41 12.27 15.77
CA ALA A 165 -4.49 11.37 16.14
C ALA A 165 -3.97 10.02 16.65
N VAL A 166 -2.96 9.44 15.97
CA VAL A 166 -2.34 8.18 16.39
C VAL A 166 -1.61 8.35 17.73
N ALA A 167 -0.85 9.43 17.92
CA ALA A 167 -0.17 9.71 19.18
C ALA A 167 -1.15 9.87 20.36
N ALA A 168 -2.27 10.55 20.13
CA ALA A 168 -3.31 10.73 21.16
C ALA A 168 -3.91 9.39 21.61
N ALA A 169 -4.07 8.43 20.69
CA ALA A 169 -4.53 7.08 21.03
C ALA A 169 -3.45 6.26 21.76
N CYS A 170 -2.16 6.51 21.50
CA CYS A 170 -1.06 5.85 22.20
C CYS A 170 -0.76 6.42 23.59
N ALA A 171 -1.15 7.67 23.86
CA ALA A 171 -0.92 8.30 25.15
C ALA A 171 -1.77 7.64 26.26
N PRO A 172 -1.19 7.34 27.45
CA PRO A 172 -1.96 6.89 28.59
C PRO A 172 -2.96 7.97 29.03
N ASP A 173 -4.00 7.58 29.75
CA ASP A 173 -4.87 8.57 30.40
C ASP A 173 -4.11 9.30 31.51
N ASP A 174 -4.45 10.57 31.73
CA ASP A 174 -3.80 11.42 32.75
C ASP A 174 -3.87 10.82 34.17
N GLU A 175 -4.79 9.88 34.44
CA GLU A 175 -4.91 9.19 35.72
C GLU A 175 -3.84 8.11 35.97
N ASP A 176 -3.22 7.56 34.92
CA ASP A 176 -2.12 6.59 35.03
C ASP A 176 -0.74 7.26 35.19
N ARG A 177 -0.71 8.60 35.10
CA ARG A 177 0.46 9.38 35.50
C ARG A 177 0.46 9.43 37.02
N ALA A 178 1.13 8.46 37.67
CA ALA A 178 1.36 8.45 39.10
C ALA A 178 1.64 9.88 39.61
N PRO A 179 0.90 10.39 40.62
CA PRO A 179 1.04 11.79 41.03
C PRO A 179 2.44 12.02 41.55
N GLY A 180 3.27 12.66 40.72
CA GLY A 180 4.61 13.07 41.07
C GLY A 180 4.54 14.11 42.18
N SER A 181 4.75 13.64 43.42
CA SER A 181 5.18 14.39 44.61
C SER A 181 4.96 15.91 44.55
N ALA A 182 3.77 16.34 44.96
CA ALA A 182 3.56 17.73 45.34
C ALA A 182 4.55 18.07 46.46
N SER A 183 5.54 18.90 46.14
CA SER A 183 6.48 19.48 47.09
C SER A 183 5.68 20.30 48.11
N VAL A 184 5.49 19.73 49.30
CA VAL A 184 4.95 20.45 50.46
C VAL A 184 5.95 21.55 50.82
N ARG A 185 5.59 22.81 50.55
CA ARG A 185 6.28 23.95 51.15
C ARG A 185 5.98 23.94 52.65
N PRO A 186 6.98 24.05 53.55
CA PRO A 186 6.69 24.26 54.96
C PRO A 186 6.11 25.67 55.15
N SER A 187 4.92 25.73 55.77
CA SER A 187 4.35 26.96 56.28
C SER A 187 5.21 27.44 57.45
N ALA A 188 5.89 28.57 57.26
CA ALA A 188 6.57 29.27 58.36
C ALA A 188 5.52 30.13 59.07
N ALA A 189 5.20 29.75 60.31
CA ALA A 189 4.44 30.58 61.24
C ALA A 189 5.29 31.77 61.70
N SER A 190 4.72 32.97 61.66
CA SER A 190 4.83 34.03 62.68
C SER A 190 3.80 35.12 62.38
#